data_AF-A0A2V9TDQ4-F1
#
_entry.id   AF-A0A2V9TDQ4-F1
#
_cell.length_a   1.000
_cell.length_b   1.000
_cell.length_c   1.000
_cell.angle_alpha   90.00
_cell.angle_beta   90.00
_cell.angle_gamma   90.00
#
_symmetry.space_group_name_H-M   'P 1'
#
loop_
_entity.id
_entity.type
_entity.pdbx_description
1 polymer ?
#
loop_
_entity_poly.entity_id
_entity_poly.type
_entity_poly.pdbx_seq_one_letter_code
_entity_poly.pdbx_strand_id
1 'polypeptide(L)' 'GEKAASLPIAMTRVYLSRAMEKIEAAAKKVIAAVAEGDMLRTQLAILRRLAKHEPFNVIELRQQIAQKVIERGKYTLA' A
#
# COMPACT_ATOMS: atom_id res chain seq x y z
N GLY A 1 -8.85 13.26 -17.77
CA GLY A 1 -7.44 13.06 -18.18
C GLY A 1 -6.55 12.97 -16.96
N GLU A 2 -5.43 12.26 -17.05
CA GLU A 2 -4.57 11.91 -15.89
C GLU A 2 -4.15 13.11 -15.03
N LYS A 3 -3.87 14.27 -15.63
CA LYS A 3 -3.54 15.50 -14.90
C LYS A 3 -4.65 15.97 -13.95
N ALA A 4 -5.91 15.85 -14.36
CA ALA A 4 -7.07 16.18 -13.54
C ALA A 4 -7.33 15.15 -12.43
N ALA A 5 -6.79 13.93 -12.55
CA ALA A 5 -6.93 12.84 -11.59
C ALA A 5 -5.71 12.71 -10.65
N SER A 6 -4.81 13.69 -10.63
CA SER A 6 -3.58 13.67 -9.83
C SER A 6 -3.84 13.43 -8.33
N LEU A 7 -4.86 14.09 -7.76
CA LEU A 7 -5.24 13.92 -6.36
C LEU A 7 -5.79 12.50 -6.06
N PRO A 8 -6.79 11.96 -6.79
CA PRO A 8 -7.21 10.56 -6.66
C PRO A 8 -6.08 9.54 -6.81
N ILE A 9 -5.15 9.76 -7.74
CA ILE A 9 -3.99 8.88 -7.94
C ILE A 9 -3.09 8.90 -6.70
N ALA A 10 -2.78 10.08 -6.15
CA ALA A 10 -1.99 10.21 -4.93
C ALA A 10 -2.66 9.50 -3.74
N MET A 11 -3.98 9.71 -3.56
CA MET A 11 -4.76 9.05 -2.51
C MET A 11 -4.74 7.53 -2.64
N THR A 12 -4.89 7.03 -3.88
CA THR A 12 -4.88 5.59 -4.17
C THR A 12 -3.50 4.98 -3.89
N ARG A 13 -2.41 5.66 -4.27
CA ARG A 13 -1.03 5.19 -3.97
C ARG A 13 -0.78 5.10 -2.46
N VAL A 14 -1.20 6.10 -1.69
CA VAL A 14 -1.09 6.08 -0.22
C VAL A 14 -1.90 4.93 0.38
N TYR A 15 -3.11 4.70 -0.13
CA TYR A 15 -3.94 3.58 0.32
C TYR A 15 -3.30 2.22 0.00
N LEU A 16 -2.83 2.04 -1.24
CA LEU A 16 -2.24 0.79 -1.72
C LEU A 16 -1.01 0.39 -0.90
N SER A 17 -0.12 1.34 -0.59
CA SER A 17 1.05 1.10 0.25
C SER A 17 0.66 0.51 1.61
N ARG A 18 -0.33 1.10 2.29
CA ARG A 18 -0.81 0.59 3.58
C ARG A 18 -1.56 -0.74 3.46
N ALA A 19 -2.30 -0.93 2.36
CA ALA A 19 -3.04 -2.17 2.12
C ALA A 19 -2.08 -3.36 1.92
N MET A 20 -1.02 -3.16 1.14
CA MET A 20 -0.01 -4.20 0.90
C MET A 20 0.72 -4.62 2.18
N GLU A 21 1.09 -3.66 3.04
CA GLU A 21 1.68 -3.96 4.35
C GLU A 21 0.76 -4.84 5.22
N LYS A 22 -0.54 -4.52 5.25
CA LYS A 22 -1.53 -5.31 5.99
C LYS A 22 -1.67 -6.73 5.45
N ILE A 23 -1.76 -6.86 4.13
CA ILE A 23 -1.90 -8.16 3.45
C ILE A 23 -0.67 -9.03 3.72
N GLU A 24 0.53 -8.48 3.56
CA GLU A 24 1.76 -9.23 3.79
C GLU A 24 1.89 -9.68 5.26
N ALA A 25 1.56 -8.80 6.21
CA ALA A 25 1.57 -9.14 7.64
C ALA A 25 0.55 -10.24 7.99
N ALA A 26 -0.66 -10.19 7.43
CA ALA A 26 -1.68 -11.21 7.64
C ALA A 26 -1.26 -12.56 7.03
N ALA A 27 -0.77 -12.55 5.80
CA ALA A 27 -0.31 -13.75 5.11
C ALA A 27 0.83 -14.45 5.85
N LYS A 28 1.81 -13.69 6.36
CA LYS A 28 2.91 -14.24 7.18
C LYS A 28 2.39 -14.99 8.42
N LYS A 29 1.40 -14.42 9.12
CA LYS A 29 0.80 -15.05 10.31
C LYS A 29 0.11 -16.36 9.96
N VAL A 30 -0.69 -16.37 8.88
CA VAL A 30 -1.40 -17.58 8.44
C VAL A 30 -0.41 -18.66 8.01
N ILE A 31 0.58 -18.32 7.18
CA ILE A 31 1.61 -19.26 6.72
C ILE A 31 2.36 -19.89 7.91
N ALA A 32 2.73 -19.08 8.91
CA ALA A 32 3.40 -19.58 10.12
C ALA A 32 2.51 -20.50 10.98
N ALA A 33 1.19 -20.39 10.87
CA ALA A 33 0.25 -21.24 11.60
C ALA A 33 -0.05 -22.57 10.87
N VAL A 34 0.17 -22.66 9.57
CA VAL A 34 -0.21 -23.83 8.75
C VAL A 34 0.97 -24.62 8.18
N ALA A 35 2.19 -24.09 8.24
CA ALA A 35 3.37 -24.72 7.68
C ALA A 35 4.59 -24.58 8.59
N GLU A 36 5.43 -25.61 8.60
CA GLU A 36 6.69 -25.67 9.35
C GLU A 36 7.86 -26.10 8.44
N GLY A 37 9.08 -25.99 8.95
CA GLY A 37 10.30 -26.47 8.27
C GLY A 37 10.48 -25.88 6.87
N ASP A 38 10.78 -26.73 5.90
CA ASP A 38 11.07 -26.31 4.53
C ASP A 38 9.84 -25.83 3.76
N MET A 39 8.65 -26.33 4.12
CA MET A 39 7.39 -25.84 3.54
C MET A 39 7.16 -24.36 3.93
N LEU A 40 7.38 -24.02 5.20
CA LEU A 40 7.29 -22.63 5.68
C LEU A 40 8.23 -21.70 4.91
N ARG A 41 9.50 -22.12 4.74
CA ARG A 41 10.51 -21.34 4.00
C ARG A 41 10.09 -21.10 2.55
N THR A 42 9.54 -22.12 1.90
CA THR A 42 9.08 -22.05 0.51
C THR A 42 7.90 -21.10 0.36
N GLN A 43 6.89 -21.20 1.23
CA GLN A 43 5.71 -20.33 1.20
C GLN A 43 6.06 -18.86 1.49
N LEU A 44 6.98 -18.60 2.42
CA LEU A 44 7.46 -17.24 2.68
C LEU A 44 8.25 -16.66 1.49
N ALA A 45 9.00 -17.47 0.75
CA ALA A 45 9.68 -17.03 -0.47
C ALA A 45 8.69 -16.65 -1.57
N ILE A 46 7.62 -17.44 -1.75
CA ILE A 46 6.53 -17.13 -2.69
C ILE A 46 5.84 -15.82 -2.28
N LEU A 47 5.51 -15.66 -1.00
CA LEU A 47 4.87 -14.43 -0.50
C LEU A 47 5.73 -13.20 -0.79
N ARG A 48 7.04 -13.25 -0.55
CA ARG A 48 7.95 -12.12 -0.87
C ARG A 48 7.93 -11.76 -2.36
N ARG A 49 7.86 -12.76 -3.24
CA ARG A 49 7.80 -12.53 -4.69
C ARG A 49 6.48 -11.88 -5.11
N LEU A 50 5.36 -12.29 -4.51
CA LEU A 50 4.03 -11.71 -4.76
C LEU A 50 3.89 -10.30 -4.19
N ALA A 51 4.49 -10.03 -3.03
CA ALA A 51 4.45 -8.74 -2.38
C ALA A 51 5.45 -7.71 -2.95
N LYS A 52 6.30 -8.11 -3.89
CA LYS A 52 7.34 -7.23 -4.45
C LYS A 52 6.71 -6.09 -5.25
N HIS A 53 6.94 -4.86 -4.79
CA HIS A 53 6.55 -3.64 -5.49
C HIS A 53 7.56 -2.52 -5.18
N GLU A 54 7.59 -1.49 -6.02
CA GLU A 54 8.39 -0.29 -5.76
C GLU A 54 7.69 0.58 -4.70
N PRO A 55 8.38 0.97 -3.62
CA PRO A 55 7.77 1.79 -2.58
C PRO A 55 7.52 3.22 -3.09
N PHE A 56 6.37 3.78 -2.72
CA PHE A 56 6.06 5.19 -2.98
C PHE A 56 6.56 6.07 -1.84
N ASN A 57 6.94 7.32 -2.14
CA ASN A 57 7.14 8.35 -1.13
C ASN A 57 5.80 8.79 -0.52
N VAL A 58 5.28 7.99 0.42
CA VAL A 58 3.97 8.24 1.04
C VAL A 58 3.93 9.53 1.86
N ILE A 59 5.07 10.04 2.32
CA ILE A 59 5.15 11.29 3.08
C ILE A 59 4.79 12.46 2.17
N GLU A 60 5.46 12.55 1.02
CA GLU A 60 5.20 13.59 0.01
C GLU A 60 3.77 13.50 -0.53
N LEU A 61 3.29 12.30 -0.86
CA LEU A 61 1.91 12.12 -1.34
C LEU A 61 0.87 12.56 -0.30
N ARG A 62 1.09 12.29 0.99
CA ARG A 62 0.21 12.75 2.06
C ARG A 62 0.24 14.27 2.23
N GLN A 63 1.40 14.90 2.10
CA GLN A 63 1.51 16.37 2.14
C GLN A 63 0.75 17.02 0.98
N GLN A 64 0.88 16.48 -0.24
CA GLN A 64 0.12 16.95 -1.41
C GLN A 64 -1.39 16.85 -1.20
N ILE A 65 -1.86 15.71 -0.67
CA ILE A 65 -3.29 15.50 -0.36
C ILE A 65 -3.74 16.49 0.73
N ALA A 66 -2.97 16.63 1.82
CA ALA A 66 -3.30 17.53 2.92
C ALA A 66 -3.42 18.98 2.46
N GLN A 67 -2.48 19.46 1.63
CA GLN A 67 -2.52 20.82 1.09
C GLN A 67 -3.82 21.08 0.31
N LYS A 68 -4.24 20.13 -0.53
CA LYS A 68 -5.47 20.24 -1.33
C LYS A 68 -6.75 20.18 -0.49
N VAL A 69 -6.74 19.35 0.56
CA VAL A 69 -7.88 19.26 1.50
C VAL A 69 -8.00 20.54 2.33
N ILE A 70 -6.88 21.12 2.79
CA ILE A 70 -6.86 22.39 3.53
C ILE A 70 -7.34 23.54 2.65
N GLU A 71 -6.83 23.64 1.40
CA GLU A 71 -7.23 24.66 0.43
C GLU A 71 -8.75 24.67 0.18
N ARG A 72 -9.38 23.50 0.16
CA ARG A 72 -10.82 23.37 -0.10
C ARG A 72 -11.69 23.28 1.15
N GLY A 73 -11.10 23.10 2.33
CA GLY A 73 -11.78 22.96 3.62
C GLY A 73 -12.66 21.71 3.76
N LYS A 74 -12.57 20.75 2.84
CA LYS A 74 -13.39 19.53 2.83
C LYS A 74 -12.72 18.41 2.04
N TYR A 75 -13.22 17.18 2.23
CA TYR A 75 -12.81 16.04 1.41
C TYR A 75 -13.14 16.30 -0.07
N THR A 76 -12.14 16.16 -0.94
CA THR A 76 -12.25 16.47 -2.37
C THR A 76 -11.52 15.45 -3.23
N LEU A 77 -12.09 15.17 -4.41
CA LEU A 77 -11.58 14.21 -5.40
C LEU A 77 -11.10 14.89 -6.70
N ALA A 78 -11.36 16.18 -6.82
CA ALA A 78 -10.96 17.06 -7.92
C ALA A 78 -10.51 18.37 -7.28
#